data_AF-A0AA37K541-F1
#
_entry.id   AF-A0AA37K541-F1
#
_cell.length_a   1.000
_cell.length_b   1.000
_cell.length_c   1.000
_cell.angle_alpha   90.00
_cell.angle_beta   90.00
_cell.angle_gamma   90.00
#
_symmetry.space_group_name_H-M   'P 1'
#
loop_
_entity.id
_entity.type
_entity.pdbx_description
1 polymer ?
#
loop_
_entity_poly.entity_id
_entity_poly.type
_entity_poly.pdbx_seq_one_letter_code
_entity_poly.pdbx_strand_id
1 'polypeptide(L)'
;MLFICVGLAYASDSYSQNVLLNIDVNNKSVQEVLDEIEKQSDFHFFYNNKQVNTSRIVSIKSKQKNVFNVLEQLFSGTNISYKVLDKSIILSPKEVLVAQQKSRKITGVVTDGKGEPVPGANVIQRGTTNGTISDIDGKFSLEVPDNATLVISFIGYVTKNIAVGHKEIFNITLLEDSRKLDEVVVTALGIKREEKALGYAVQKVKGDNLPLAKTVDVTTSLTGKVAGLNIQNSTEFNETPKIKLRGETPLIIVDGVPYGNITLDEIASDDIESIDVLKGATASALYGARGTSGAIMITTKKGANEEGLNININSNTMFFSGYLAFPETQHSYSRGFGGKYNNDYVWGDKLDIGRTAILWDPFNYE
;
A
#
# COMPACT_ATOMS: atom_id res chain seq x y z
N MET A 1 -19.94 33.66 -44.83
CA MET A 1 -19.50 32.51 -45.65
C MET A 1 -18.85 31.51 -44.70
N LEU A 2 -19.64 30.58 -44.16
CA LEU A 2 -19.17 29.58 -43.18
C LEU A 2 -18.98 28.25 -43.93
N PHE A 3 -17.73 27.84 -44.11
CA PHE A 3 -17.37 26.60 -44.80
C PHE A 3 -17.73 25.39 -43.94
N ILE A 4 -18.62 24.55 -44.45
CA ILE A 4 -18.89 23.21 -43.91
C ILE A 4 -17.85 22.27 -44.54
N CYS A 5 -16.90 21.79 -43.73
CA CYS A 5 -15.97 20.73 -44.11
C CYS A 5 -16.66 19.39 -43.93
N VAL A 6 -17.05 18.74 -45.03
CA VAL A 6 -17.49 17.34 -45.04
C VAL A 6 -16.27 16.48 -45.32
N GLY A 7 -15.77 15.78 -44.31
CA GLY A 7 -14.73 14.76 -44.48
C GLY A 7 -15.35 13.46 -45.03
N LEU A 8 -14.98 13.07 -46.25
CA LEU A 8 -15.27 11.74 -46.79
C LEU A 8 -14.25 10.75 -46.22
N ALA A 9 -14.71 9.83 -45.38
CA ALA A 9 -13.91 8.69 -44.94
C ALA A 9 -13.90 7.63 -46.05
N TYR A 10 -12.73 7.37 -46.64
CA TYR A 10 -12.51 6.23 -47.51
C TYR A 10 -12.23 4.99 -46.65
N ALA A 11 -13.07 3.97 -46.76
CA ALA A 11 -12.81 2.65 -46.18
C ALA A 11 -11.88 1.88 -47.13
N SER A 12 -10.66 1.58 -46.69
CA SER A 12 -9.74 0.68 -47.39
C SER A 12 -10.15 -0.78 -47.16
N ASP A 13 -10.27 -1.57 -48.23
CA ASP A 13 -10.55 -3.00 -48.15
C ASP A 13 -9.44 -3.74 -47.38
N SER A 14 -9.81 -4.48 -46.33
CA SER A 14 -8.88 -5.24 -45.50
C SER A 14 -8.32 -6.45 -46.28
N TYR A 15 -6.98 -6.60 -46.35
CA TYR A 15 -6.25 -7.72 -46.98
C TYR A 15 -6.88 -9.10 -46.69
N SER A 16 -7.41 -9.24 -45.48
CA SER A 16 -8.09 -10.42 -44.96
C SER A 16 -9.32 -10.89 -45.73
N GLN A 17 -10.00 -10.02 -46.47
CA GLN A 17 -11.23 -10.40 -47.18
C GLN A 17 -10.96 -11.22 -48.45
N ASN A 18 -9.71 -11.21 -48.96
CA ASN A 18 -9.38 -11.76 -50.29
C ASN A 18 -8.54 -13.05 -50.28
N VAL A 19 -8.15 -13.58 -49.11
CA VAL A 19 -7.37 -14.83 -49.03
C VAL A 19 -8.30 -16.04 -48.94
N LEU A 20 -8.30 -16.88 -49.98
CA LEU A 20 -9.07 -18.13 -50.06
C LEU A 20 -8.17 -19.33 -49.73
N LEU A 21 -8.60 -20.17 -48.79
CA LEU A 21 -7.86 -21.32 -48.30
C LEU A 21 -8.58 -22.64 -48.59
N ASN A 22 -7.78 -23.68 -48.81
CA ASN A 22 -8.22 -25.08 -48.91
C ASN A 22 -7.67 -25.85 -47.71
N ILE A 23 -8.53 -26.19 -46.77
CA ILE A 23 -8.18 -26.93 -45.55
C ILE A 23 -9.02 -28.21 -45.54
N ASP A 24 -8.37 -29.36 -45.72
CA ASP A 24 -8.98 -30.70 -45.55
C ASP A 24 -8.16 -31.46 -44.52
N VAL A 25 -8.58 -31.35 -43.26
CA VAL A 25 -7.90 -31.94 -42.11
C VAL A 25 -8.87 -32.85 -41.38
N ASN A 26 -8.41 -34.08 -41.10
CA ASN A 26 -9.16 -35.06 -40.33
C ASN A 26 -8.34 -35.44 -39.10
N ASN A 27 -8.95 -35.33 -37.91
CA ASN A 27 -8.36 -35.76 -36.65
C ASN A 27 -7.00 -35.10 -36.32
N LYS A 28 -6.87 -33.79 -36.57
CA LYS A 28 -5.68 -33.00 -36.23
C LYS A 28 -5.94 -32.10 -35.01
N SER A 29 -4.89 -31.71 -34.31
CA SER A 29 -4.99 -30.71 -33.24
C SER A 29 -5.30 -29.32 -33.81
N VAL A 30 -5.98 -28.48 -33.03
CA VAL A 30 -6.22 -27.07 -33.38
C VAL A 30 -4.91 -26.35 -33.72
N GLN A 31 -3.82 -26.65 -32.99
CA GLN A 31 -2.49 -26.10 -33.28
C GLN A 31 -2.03 -26.43 -34.70
N GLU A 32 -2.07 -27.70 -35.10
CA GLU A 32 -1.65 -28.13 -36.44
C GLU A 32 -2.50 -27.50 -37.56
N VAL A 33 -3.79 -27.25 -37.28
CA VAL A 33 -4.67 -26.56 -38.24
C VAL A 33 -4.28 -25.08 -38.37
N LEU A 34 -3.95 -24.40 -37.26
CA LEU A 34 -3.46 -23.02 -37.30
C LEU A 34 -2.14 -22.94 -38.08
N ASP A 35 -1.19 -23.84 -37.81
CA ASP A 35 0.09 -23.90 -38.52
C ASP A 35 -0.09 -24.14 -40.04
N GLU A 36 -1.10 -24.93 -40.43
CA GLU A 36 -1.42 -25.18 -41.83
C GLU A 36 -2.03 -23.94 -42.52
N ILE A 37 -2.77 -23.11 -41.77
CA ILE A 37 -3.26 -21.82 -42.24
C ILE A 37 -2.10 -20.82 -42.41
N GLU A 38 -1.16 -20.75 -41.46
CA GLU A 38 0.02 -19.87 -41.57
C GLU A 38 0.94 -20.27 -42.74
N LYS A 39 0.98 -21.55 -43.12
CA LYS A 39 1.75 -22.00 -44.30
C LYS A 39 1.14 -21.59 -45.63
N GLN A 40 -0.19 -21.43 -45.67
CA GLN A 40 -0.94 -21.12 -46.88
C GLN A 40 -1.35 -19.64 -46.98
N SER A 41 -1.03 -18.83 -45.96
CA SER A 41 -1.39 -17.41 -45.90
C SER A 41 -0.30 -16.58 -45.23
N ASP A 42 -0.36 -15.27 -45.39
CA ASP A 42 0.54 -14.35 -44.68
C ASP A 42 0.13 -14.10 -43.21
N PHE A 43 -0.81 -14.89 -42.66
CA PHE A 43 -1.32 -14.68 -41.31
C PHE A 43 -0.40 -15.31 -40.25
N HIS A 44 -0.30 -14.63 -39.11
CA HIS A 44 0.31 -15.13 -37.89
C HIS A 44 -0.68 -15.11 -36.73
N PHE A 45 -0.77 -16.22 -36.00
CA PHE A 45 -1.68 -16.39 -34.88
C PHE A 45 -0.99 -16.07 -33.55
N PHE A 46 -1.60 -15.21 -32.76
CA PHE A 46 -1.15 -14.87 -31.41
C PHE A 46 -2.21 -15.26 -30.38
N TYR A 47 -1.81 -16.02 -29.38
CA TYR A 47 -2.71 -16.46 -28.32
C TYR A 47 -1.96 -16.85 -27.06
N ASN A 48 -2.68 -16.89 -25.94
CA ASN A 48 -2.16 -17.39 -24.67
C ASN A 48 -2.56 -18.87 -24.50
N ASN A 49 -1.59 -19.77 -24.38
CA ASN A 49 -1.81 -21.22 -24.21
C ASN A 49 -2.61 -21.57 -22.95
N LYS A 50 -2.68 -20.69 -21.95
CA LYS A 50 -3.54 -20.88 -20.76
C LYS A 50 -5.00 -20.56 -21.02
N GLN A 51 -5.32 -19.82 -22.08
CA GLN A 51 -6.66 -19.31 -22.38
C GLN A 51 -7.29 -19.97 -23.62
N VAL A 52 -6.48 -20.46 -24.56
CA VAL A 52 -6.92 -21.12 -25.79
C VAL A 52 -6.44 -22.57 -25.79
N ASN A 53 -7.38 -23.53 -25.79
CA ASN A 53 -7.05 -24.95 -25.86
C ASN A 53 -6.72 -25.37 -27.30
N THR A 54 -5.43 -25.40 -27.63
CA THR A 54 -4.93 -25.80 -28.95
C THR A 54 -4.70 -27.30 -29.11
N SER A 55 -4.74 -28.08 -28.03
CA SER A 55 -4.60 -29.54 -28.06
C SER A 55 -5.89 -30.27 -28.44
N ARG A 56 -7.02 -29.55 -28.56
CA ARG A 56 -8.30 -30.13 -28.98
C ARG A 56 -8.18 -30.69 -30.39
N ILE A 57 -8.71 -31.90 -30.59
CA ILE A 57 -8.74 -32.54 -31.90
C ILE A 57 -9.98 -32.08 -32.67
N VAL A 58 -9.79 -31.72 -33.94
CA VAL A 58 -10.82 -31.23 -34.84
C VAL A 58 -10.69 -31.86 -36.23
N SER A 59 -11.82 -31.91 -36.93
CA SER A 59 -11.88 -32.30 -38.35
C SER A 59 -12.61 -31.19 -39.11
N ILE A 60 -11.93 -30.59 -40.08
CA ILE A 60 -12.45 -29.45 -40.85
C ILE A 60 -12.28 -29.76 -42.33
N LYS A 61 -13.39 -29.64 -43.05
CA LYS A 61 -13.41 -29.65 -44.51
C LYS A 61 -13.88 -28.29 -45.02
N SER A 62 -12.94 -27.57 -45.63
CA SER A 62 -13.16 -26.27 -46.20
C SER A 62 -12.46 -26.16 -47.55
N LYS A 63 -13.24 -25.98 -48.61
CA LYS A 63 -12.73 -25.74 -49.98
C LYS A 63 -13.05 -24.31 -50.37
N GLN A 64 -12.02 -23.54 -50.77
CA GLN A 64 -12.09 -22.15 -51.22
C GLN A 64 -12.89 -21.25 -50.28
N LYS A 65 -12.63 -21.34 -48.97
CA LYS A 65 -13.23 -20.42 -48.01
C LYS A 65 -12.20 -19.43 -47.50
N ASN A 66 -12.68 -18.24 -47.18
CA ASN A 66 -11.91 -17.25 -46.44
C ASN A 66 -11.45 -17.82 -45.10
N VAL A 67 -10.25 -17.43 -44.65
CA VAL A 67 -9.70 -17.76 -43.32
C VAL A 67 -10.72 -17.56 -42.18
N PHE A 68 -11.57 -16.54 -42.26
CA PHE A 68 -12.61 -16.27 -41.27
C PHE A 68 -13.64 -17.37 -41.13
N ASN A 69 -14.06 -17.96 -42.25
CA ASN A 69 -15.01 -19.06 -42.25
C ASN A 69 -14.36 -20.33 -41.67
N VAL A 70 -13.06 -20.52 -41.91
CA VAL A 70 -12.29 -21.63 -41.33
C VAL A 70 -12.16 -21.45 -39.81
N LEU A 71 -11.84 -20.24 -39.34
CA LEU A 71 -11.75 -19.92 -37.92
C LEU A 71 -13.10 -20.02 -37.20
N GLU A 72 -14.18 -19.60 -37.85
CA GLU A 72 -15.53 -19.74 -37.32
C GLU A 72 -15.91 -21.22 -37.14
N GLN A 73 -15.58 -22.08 -38.11
CA GLN A 73 -15.77 -23.53 -37.97
C GLN A 73 -14.86 -24.13 -36.91
N LEU A 74 -13.59 -23.71 -36.86
CA LEU A 74 -12.59 -24.19 -35.91
C LEU A 74 -13.03 -23.88 -34.48
N PHE A 75 -13.49 -22.66 -34.20
CA PHE A 75 -13.87 -22.21 -32.85
C PHE A 75 -15.38 -22.24 -32.58
N SER A 76 -16.17 -22.85 -33.47
CA SER A 76 -17.60 -23.07 -33.24
C SER A 76 -17.84 -23.85 -31.94
N GLY A 77 -18.80 -23.37 -31.15
CA GLY A 77 -19.11 -23.92 -29.82
C GLY A 77 -18.08 -23.65 -28.73
N THR A 78 -17.04 -22.85 -29.00
CA THR A 78 -16.06 -22.43 -27.99
C THR A 78 -16.24 -20.97 -27.56
N ASN A 79 -15.67 -20.63 -26.40
CA ASN A 79 -15.64 -19.25 -25.89
C ASN A 79 -14.49 -18.42 -26.48
N ILE A 80 -13.99 -18.75 -27.68
CA ILE A 80 -12.88 -18.03 -28.31
C ILE A 80 -13.40 -17.10 -29.41
N SER A 81 -12.94 -15.85 -29.40
CA SER A 81 -13.05 -14.89 -30.50
C SER A 81 -11.69 -14.63 -31.11
N TYR A 82 -11.70 -14.09 -32.33
CA TYR A 82 -10.49 -13.61 -32.98
C TYR A 82 -10.61 -12.13 -33.32
N LYS A 83 -9.49 -11.40 -33.24
CA LYS A 83 -9.35 -10.02 -33.72
C LYS A 83 -8.23 -9.97 -34.75
N VAL A 84 -8.50 -9.31 -35.86
CA VAL A 84 -7.56 -9.21 -36.99
C VAL A 84 -6.93 -7.83 -36.96
N LEU A 85 -5.61 -7.79 -36.97
CA LEU A 85 -4.79 -6.60 -37.07
C LEU A 85 -3.82 -6.84 -38.23
N ASP A 86 -4.22 -6.38 -39.42
CA ASP A 86 -3.53 -6.62 -40.69
C ASP A 86 -3.27 -8.10 -40.96
N LYS A 87 -2.04 -8.56 -40.72
CA LYS A 87 -1.56 -9.94 -40.91
C LYS A 87 -1.50 -10.74 -39.61
N SER A 88 -1.87 -10.14 -38.49
CA SER A 88 -1.88 -10.80 -37.18
C SER A 88 -3.31 -11.13 -36.75
N ILE A 89 -3.56 -12.38 -36.39
CA ILE A 89 -4.84 -12.85 -35.85
C ILE A 89 -4.64 -13.18 -34.37
N ILE A 90 -5.25 -12.38 -33.50
CA ILE A 90 -5.18 -12.59 -32.05
C ILE A 90 -6.40 -13.42 -31.63
N LEU A 91 -6.16 -14.59 -31.02
CA LEU A 91 -7.22 -15.41 -30.43
C LEU A 91 -7.29 -15.12 -28.93
N SER A 92 -8.48 -14.75 -28.46
CA SER A 92 -8.76 -14.46 -27.05
C SER A 92 -10.09 -15.05 -26.65
N PRO A 93 -10.36 -15.25 -25.35
CA PRO A 93 -11.72 -15.49 -24.89
C PRO A 93 -12.64 -14.40 -25.44
N LYS A 94 -13.85 -14.76 -25.87
CA LYS A 94 -14.90 -13.80 -26.20
C LYS A 94 -15.01 -12.88 -24.99
N GLU A 95 -14.80 -11.59 -25.22
CA GLU A 95 -15.30 -10.60 -24.29
C GLU A 95 -16.80 -10.89 -24.18
N VAL A 96 -17.23 -11.27 -22.97
CA VAL A 96 -18.64 -11.23 -22.64
C VAL A 96 -18.96 -9.75 -22.69
N LEU A 97 -19.33 -9.28 -23.88
CA LEU A 97 -20.20 -8.13 -24.01
C LEU A 97 -21.39 -8.51 -23.15
N VAL A 98 -21.40 -8.02 -21.92
CA VAL A 98 -22.56 -8.05 -21.06
C VAL A 98 -23.64 -7.51 -21.97
N ALA A 99 -24.55 -8.40 -22.38
CA ALA A 99 -25.67 -8.02 -23.23
C ALA A 99 -26.18 -6.71 -22.67
N GLN A 100 -26.39 -5.72 -23.53
CA GLN A 100 -26.86 -4.40 -23.16
C GLN A 100 -28.25 -4.56 -22.54
N GLN A 101 -28.28 -5.03 -21.29
CA GLN A 101 -29.40 -4.94 -20.39
C GLN A 101 -29.69 -3.46 -20.37
N LYS A 102 -30.93 -3.11 -20.69
CA LYS A 102 -31.41 -1.73 -20.63
C LYS A 102 -30.87 -1.12 -19.34
N SER A 103 -29.85 -0.27 -19.47
CA SER A 103 -29.29 0.43 -18.34
C SER A 103 -30.34 1.44 -17.94
N ARG A 104 -30.75 1.39 -16.68
CA ARG A 104 -31.72 2.32 -16.15
C ARG A 104 -30.98 3.31 -15.30
N LYS A 105 -31.26 4.59 -15.55
CA LYS A 105 -30.75 5.66 -14.70
C LYS A 105 -31.49 5.62 -13.38
N ILE A 106 -30.78 5.30 -12.31
CA ILE A 106 -31.27 5.38 -10.95
C ILE A 106 -30.80 6.68 -10.31
N THR A 107 -31.60 7.18 -9.38
CA THR A 107 -31.27 8.35 -8.57
C THR A 107 -31.54 8.05 -7.11
N GLY A 108 -30.88 8.76 -6.21
CA GLY A 108 -31.16 8.61 -4.79
C GLY A 108 -30.45 9.62 -3.93
N VAL A 109 -30.75 9.57 -2.64
CA VAL A 109 -30.13 10.41 -1.61
C VAL A 109 -29.55 9.51 -0.53
N VAL A 110 -28.30 9.77 -0.16
CA VAL A 110 -27.61 9.11 0.95
C VAL A 110 -27.67 10.04 2.16
N THR A 111 -28.26 9.55 3.26
CA THR A 111 -28.35 10.27 4.53
C THR A 111 -27.75 9.45 5.67
N ASP A 112 -27.39 10.09 6.76
CA ASP A 112 -26.96 9.44 8.00
C ASP A 112 -28.19 9.01 8.85
N GLY A 113 -27.92 8.40 10.01
CA GLY A 113 -28.94 7.99 10.97
C GLY A 113 -29.72 9.14 11.64
N LYS A 114 -29.26 10.39 11.50
CA LYS A 114 -29.91 11.61 11.99
C LYS A 114 -30.71 12.33 10.90
N GLY A 115 -30.63 11.85 9.65
CA GLY A 115 -31.28 12.43 8.48
C GLY A 115 -30.48 13.51 7.77
N GLU A 116 -29.21 13.72 8.14
CA GLU A 116 -28.31 14.65 7.48
C GLU A 116 -27.76 14.03 6.18
N PRO A 117 -27.59 14.81 5.09
CA PRO A 117 -27.03 14.30 3.85
C PRO A 117 -25.57 13.90 4.03
N VAL A 118 -25.16 12.79 3.40
CA VAL A 118 -23.77 12.30 3.43
C VAL A 118 -23.09 12.61 2.09
N PRO A 119 -22.34 13.72 1.99
CA PRO A 119 -21.59 14.06 0.80
C PRO A 119 -20.34 13.18 0.66
N GLY A 120 -20.00 12.79 -0.56
CA GLY A 120 -18.79 11.99 -0.82
C GLY A 120 -18.93 10.48 -0.60
N ALA A 121 -20.14 9.96 -0.39
CA ALA A 121 -20.38 8.53 -0.30
C ALA A 121 -20.17 7.85 -1.66
N ASN A 122 -19.45 6.73 -1.65
CA ASN A 122 -19.24 5.91 -2.85
C ASN A 122 -20.46 5.03 -3.10
N VAL A 123 -20.98 5.06 -4.33
CA VAL A 123 -22.10 4.21 -4.78
C VAL A 123 -21.64 3.40 -5.98
N ILE A 124 -21.40 2.10 -5.79
CA ILE A 124 -20.78 1.22 -6.80
C ILE A 124 -21.68 0.03 -7.09
N GLN A 125 -21.80 -0.37 -8.35
CA GLN A 125 -22.41 -1.63 -8.74
C GLN A 125 -21.49 -2.80 -8.38
N ARG A 126 -21.97 -3.70 -7.51
CA ARG A 126 -21.23 -4.87 -7.02
C ARG A 126 -20.63 -5.70 -8.18
N GLY A 127 -19.34 -5.97 -8.09
CA GLY A 127 -18.61 -6.80 -9.06
C GLY A 127 -18.15 -6.05 -10.31
N THR A 128 -18.34 -4.74 -10.38
CA THR A 128 -17.93 -3.89 -11.51
C THR A 128 -17.23 -2.63 -11.01
N THR A 129 -16.58 -1.90 -11.91
CA THR A 129 -16.02 -0.57 -11.65
C THR A 129 -17.03 0.56 -11.92
N ASN A 130 -18.28 0.22 -12.26
CA ASN A 130 -19.34 1.18 -12.53
C ASN A 130 -19.86 1.78 -11.22
N GLY A 131 -19.66 3.08 -11.00
CA GLY A 131 -20.05 3.75 -9.77
C GLY A 131 -20.00 5.27 -9.88
N THR A 132 -20.55 5.95 -8.87
CA THR A 132 -20.59 7.41 -8.73
C THR A 132 -20.35 7.80 -7.26
N ILE A 133 -20.14 9.09 -7.03
CA ILE A 133 -20.01 9.67 -5.69
C ILE A 133 -21.25 10.56 -5.42
N SER A 134 -21.71 10.64 -4.17
CA SER A 134 -22.78 11.56 -3.78
C SER A 134 -22.32 13.03 -3.72
N ASP A 135 -23.21 13.95 -4.10
CA ASP A 135 -22.97 15.40 -4.07
C ASP A 135 -23.13 16.04 -2.68
N ILE A 136 -23.09 17.37 -2.59
CA ILE A 136 -23.20 18.12 -1.33
C ILE A 136 -24.54 17.93 -0.61
N ASP A 137 -25.60 17.60 -1.35
CA ASP A 137 -26.94 17.30 -0.84
C ASP A 137 -27.10 15.79 -0.59
N GLY A 138 -26.04 14.99 -0.73
CA GLY A 138 -26.07 13.53 -0.62
C GLY A 138 -26.74 12.84 -1.82
N LYS A 139 -27.06 13.55 -2.91
CA LYS A 139 -27.72 12.97 -4.09
C LYS A 139 -26.71 12.24 -4.96
N PHE A 140 -27.15 11.16 -5.60
CA PHE A 140 -26.36 10.43 -6.57
C PHE A 140 -27.21 10.04 -7.79
N SER A 141 -26.56 9.81 -8.92
CA SER A 141 -27.19 9.23 -10.11
C SER A 141 -26.23 8.28 -10.80
N LEU A 142 -26.71 7.07 -11.10
CA LEU A 142 -25.91 6.00 -11.70
C LEU A 142 -26.75 5.24 -12.72
N GLU A 143 -26.15 4.77 -13.81
CA GLU A 143 -26.82 3.87 -14.74
C GLU A 143 -26.45 2.43 -14.43
N VAL A 144 -27.45 1.60 -14.12
CA VAL A 144 -27.25 0.21 -13.71
C VAL A 144 -28.30 -0.70 -14.35
N PRO A 145 -28.00 -2.00 -14.56
CA PRO A 145 -28.99 -2.98 -15.01
C PRO A 145 -29.98 -3.33 -13.87
N ASP A 146 -31.19 -3.79 -14.21
CA ASP A 146 -32.28 -4.08 -13.25
C ASP A 146 -31.91 -5.10 -12.16
N ASN A 147 -30.98 -6.02 -12.45
CA ASN A 147 -30.50 -7.04 -11.51
C ASN A 147 -29.24 -6.60 -10.73
N ALA A 148 -28.84 -5.33 -10.81
CA ALA A 148 -27.67 -4.83 -10.09
C ALA A 148 -27.91 -4.77 -8.57
N THR A 149 -26.83 -4.96 -7.82
CA THR A 149 -26.76 -4.63 -6.39
C THR A 149 -25.82 -3.44 -6.22
N LEU A 150 -26.28 -2.39 -5.59
CA LEU A 150 -25.47 -1.23 -5.21
C LEU A 150 -24.78 -1.52 -3.88
N VAL A 151 -23.52 -1.11 -3.81
CA VAL A 151 -22.71 -1.09 -2.60
C VAL A 151 -22.46 0.38 -2.28
N ILE A 152 -22.96 0.82 -1.13
CA ILE A 152 -22.79 2.18 -0.66
C ILE A 152 -21.84 2.16 0.52
N SER A 153 -20.73 2.89 0.42
CA SER A 153 -19.71 2.98 1.45
C SER A 153 -19.26 4.42 1.66
N PHE A 154 -19.01 4.76 2.91
CA PHE A 154 -18.39 6.02 3.30
C PHE A 154 -17.55 5.79 4.56
N ILE A 155 -16.47 6.55 4.72
CA ILE A 155 -15.55 6.40 5.85
C ILE A 155 -16.32 6.70 7.15
N GLY A 156 -16.24 5.79 8.12
CA GLY A 156 -16.95 5.90 9.40
C GLY A 156 -18.40 5.39 9.39
N TYR A 157 -18.85 4.75 8.31
CA TYR A 157 -20.20 4.18 8.18
C TYR A 157 -20.17 2.72 7.78
N VAL A 158 -21.19 1.97 8.21
CA VAL A 158 -21.34 0.56 7.82
C VAL A 158 -21.73 0.48 6.35
N THR A 159 -20.92 -0.24 5.55
CA THR A 159 -21.21 -0.51 4.15
C THR A 159 -22.57 -1.18 3.98
N LYS A 160 -23.42 -0.60 3.11
CA LYS A 160 -24.78 -1.07 2.88
C LYS A 160 -24.93 -1.60 1.46
N ASN A 161 -25.46 -2.81 1.33
CA ASN A 161 -25.76 -3.43 0.05
C ASN A 161 -27.26 -3.33 -0.24
N ILE A 162 -27.63 -2.83 -1.42
CA ILE A 162 -29.04 -2.63 -1.81
C ILE A 162 -29.26 -3.22 -3.20
N ALA A 163 -30.22 -4.14 -3.32
CA ALA A 163 -30.66 -4.62 -4.63
C ALA A 163 -31.51 -3.54 -5.33
N VAL A 164 -31.21 -3.25 -6.60
CA VAL A 164 -31.91 -2.22 -7.38
C VAL A 164 -33.34 -2.66 -7.71
N GLY A 165 -33.50 -3.85 -8.29
CA GLY A 165 -34.80 -4.37 -8.70
C GLY A 165 -35.49 -3.42 -9.69
N HIS A 166 -36.76 -3.07 -9.43
CA HIS A 166 -37.55 -2.18 -10.30
C HIS A 166 -37.69 -0.73 -9.79
N LYS A 167 -36.98 -0.34 -8.72
CA LYS A 167 -37.09 1.00 -8.14
C LYS A 167 -36.12 1.97 -8.83
N GLU A 168 -36.60 3.18 -9.14
CA GLU A 168 -35.80 4.23 -9.79
C GLU A 168 -35.23 5.26 -8.80
N ILE A 169 -35.86 5.39 -7.63
CA ILE A 169 -35.50 6.37 -6.59
C ILE A 169 -35.18 5.63 -5.28
N PHE A 170 -34.02 5.92 -4.70
CA PHE A 170 -33.54 5.31 -3.46
C PHE A 170 -33.26 6.34 -2.37
N ASN A 171 -33.82 6.12 -1.18
CA ASN A 171 -33.42 6.84 0.04
C ASN A 171 -32.58 5.88 0.89
N ILE A 172 -31.29 6.17 1.02
CA ILE A 172 -30.29 5.29 1.59
C ILE A 172 -29.79 5.88 2.89
N THR A 173 -30.25 5.31 4.01
CA THR A 173 -29.70 5.66 5.32
C THR A 173 -28.47 4.81 5.61
N LEU A 174 -27.32 5.45 5.80
CA LEU A 174 -26.10 4.85 6.34
C LEU A 174 -26.10 5.01 7.85
N LEU A 175 -25.79 3.92 8.54
CA LEU A 175 -25.60 3.93 9.98
C LEU A 175 -24.12 4.17 10.25
N GLU A 176 -23.82 5.09 11.16
CA GLU A 176 -22.46 5.29 11.66
C GLU A 176 -21.91 3.91 12.09
N ASP A 177 -20.69 3.60 11.65
CA ASP A 177 -20.02 2.39 12.12
C ASP A 177 -19.57 2.65 13.55
N SER A 178 -20.46 2.34 14.50
CA SER A 178 -20.18 2.44 15.93
C SER A 178 -19.15 1.40 16.38
N ARG A 179 -18.63 0.57 15.48
CA ARG A 179 -17.26 0.06 15.61
C ARG A 179 -16.33 1.27 15.50
N LYS A 180 -16.25 2.04 16.59
CA LYS A 180 -14.94 2.52 17.03
C LYS A 180 -14.03 1.33 16.84
N LEU A 181 -12.96 1.49 16.06
CA LEU A 181 -11.82 0.61 16.16
C LEU A 181 -11.50 0.60 17.66
N ASP A 182 -11.97 -0.41 18.38
CA ASP A 182 -11.68 -0.53 19.79
C ASP A 182 -10.16 -0.63 19.82
N GLU A 183 -9.53 0.39 20.40
CA GLU A 183 -8.09 0.40 20.51
C GLU A 183 -7.72 -0.76 21.42
N VAL A 184 -7.35 -1.85 20.77
CA VAL A 184 -6.87 -3.06 21.42
C VAL A 184 -5.43 -2.82 21.78
N VAL A 185 -5.14 -2.70 23.06
CA VAL A 185 -3.78 -2.69 23.58
C VAL A 185 -3.34 -4.13 23.65
N VAL A 186 -2.15 -4.44 23.13
CA VAL A 186 -1.58 -5.77 23.32
C VAL A 186 -1.17 -5.83 24.79
N THR A 187 -1.56 -6.87 25.50
CA THR A 187 -1.06 -7.06 26.88
C THR A 187 0.25 -7.83 26.84
N ALA A 188 1.04 -7.79 27.92
CA ALA A 188 2.31 -8.50 28.06
C ALA A 188 2.30 -10.01 27.73
N LEU A 189 1.13 -10.64 27.61
CA LEU A 189 0.93 -12.05 27.26
C LEU A 189 0.51 -12.28 25.79
N GLY A 190 0.59 -11.25 24.94
CA GLY A 190 0.18 -11.34 23.53
C GLY A 190 -1.33 -11.37 23.29
N ILE A 191 -2.14 -11.22 24.34
CA ILE A 191 -3.60 -11.18 24.25
C ILE A 191 -4.04 -9.71 24.07
N LYS A 192 -4.76 -9.44 22.98
CA LYS A 192 -5.36 -8.12 22.69
C LYS A 192 -6.52 -7.87 23.67
N ARG A 193 -6.50 -6.75 24.40
CA ARG A 193 -7.61 -6.30 25.26
C ARG A 193 -7.98 -4.86 24.94
N GLU A 194 -9.27 -4.54 25.05
CA GLU A 194 -9.76 -3.16 24.89
C GLU A 194 -9.10 -2.26 25.93
N GLU A 195 -8.61 -1.09 25.50
CA GLU A 195 -7.98 -0.10 26.38
C GLU A 195 -8.88 0.27 27.58
N LYS A 196 -10.19 0.38 27.35
CA LYS A 196 -11.20 0.69 28.39
C LYS A 196 -11.37 -0.41 29.44
N ALA A 197 -11.02 -1.64 29.10
CA ALA A 197 -11.09 -2.78 30.03
C ALA A 197 -9.85 -2.87 30.93
N LEU A 198 -8.81 -2.06 30.67
CA LEU A 198 -7.62 -2.00 31.49
C LEU A 198 -7.86 -1.06 32.68
N GLY A 199 -7.69 -1.56 33.90
CA GLY A 199 -7.77 -0.75 35.12
C GLY A 199 -6.56 0.18 35.34
N TYR A 200 -5.72 0.39 34.32
CA TYR A 200 -4.46 1.12 34.42
C TYR A 200 -4.17 1.97 33.18
N ALA A 201 -3.45 3.08 33.37
CA ALA A 201 -3.14 4.02 32.30
C ALA A 201 -2.02 3.47 31.39
N VAL A 202 -2.40 3.06 30.17
CA VAL A 202 -1.49 2.78 29.05
C VAL A 202 -1.54 3.94 28.07
N GLN A 203 -0.42 4.26 27.44
CA GLN A 203 -0.42 5.20 26.33
C GLN A 203 0.06 4.47 25.07
N LYS A 204 -0.83 4.40 24.08
CA LYS A 204 -0.59 3.72 22.80
C LYS A 204 -0.19 4.71 21.72
N VAL A 205 0.85 4.36 20.96
CA VAL A 205 1.26 5.04 19.73
C VAL A 205 1.11 4.06 18.57
N LYS A 206 0.22 4.36 17.63
CA LYS A 206 0.01 3.57 16.41
C LYS A 206 1.15 3.79 15.41
N GLY A 207 1.51 2.76 14.65
CA GLY A 207 2.52 2.86 13.58
C GLY A 207 2.22 3.97 12.57
N ASP A 208 0.94 4.22 12.25
CA ASP A 208 0.52 5.27 11.31
C ASP A 208 0.79 6.71 11.82
N ASN A 209 0.98 6.87 13.13
CA ASN A 209 1.31 8.15 13.75
C ASN A 209 2.83 8.39 13.83
N LEU A 210 3.65 7.42 13.40
CA LEU A 210 5.08 7.60 13.19
C LEU A 210 5.29 8.34 11.85
N PRO A 211 6.22 9.30 11.79
CA PRO A 211 6.45 10.08 10.58
C PRO A 211 6.83 9.17 9.40
N LEU A 212 6.13 9.33 8.27
CA LEU A 212 6.40 8.64 7.00
C LEU A 212 7.81 8.97 6.45
N ALA A 213 8.33 10.15 6.81
CA ALA A 213 9.73 10.48 6.60
C ALA A 213 10.55 9.69 7.62
N LYS A 214 11.15 8.58 7.18
CA LYS A 214 11.97 7.70 8.04
C LYS A 214 13.06 8.55 8.70
N THR A 215 12.89 8.86 9.98
CA THR A 215 14.02 9.22 10.84
C THR A 215 14.93 8.00 10.89
N VAL A 216 16.25 8.21 11.03
CA VAL A 216 17.23 7.11 11.13
C VAL A 216 16.89 6.16 12.30
N ASP A 217 16.09 6.64 13.25
CA ASP A 217 15.69 5.91 14.45
C ASP A 217 14.23 6.20 14.85
N VAL A 218 13.47 5.14 15.13
CA VAL A 218 12.09 5.14 15.65
C VAL A 218 11.99 5.85 17.00
N THR A 219 13.01 5.73 17.83
CA THR A 219 13.09 6.33 19.15
C THR A 219 12.81 7.83 19.08
N THR A 220 13.45 8.54 18.15
CA THR A 220 13.29 9.99 17.98
C THR A 220 11.85 10.39 17.70
N SER A 221 11.08 9.55 16.99
CA SER A 221 9.68 9.79 16.61
C SER A 221 8.70 9.73 17.78
N LEU A 222 9.09 9.11 18.90
CA LEU A 222 8.28 9.06 20.12
C LEU A 222 8.36 10.35 20.94
N THR A 223 9.25 11.28 20.57
CA THR A 223 9.46 12.55 21.28
C THR A 223 8.17 13.36 21.31
N GLY A 224 7.66 13.68 22.51
CA GLY A 224 6.42 14.44 22.70
C GLY A 224 5.13 13.69 22.36
N LYS A 225 5.19 12.42 21.94
CA LYS A 225 4.01 11.57 21.69
C LYS A 225 3.53 10.84 22.94
N VAL A 226 4.43 10.60 23.89
CA VAL A 226 4.14 9.90 25.15
C VAL A 226 4.41 10.80 26.34
N ALA A 227 3.44 10.92 27.24
CA ALA A 227 3.56 11.76 28.43
C ALA A 227 4.51 11.13 29.46
N GLY A 228 5.54 11.88 29.86
CA GLY A 228 6.56 11.43 30.80
C GLY A 228 7.68 10.59 30.19
N LEU A 229 7.67 10.42 28.86
CA LEU A 229 8.79 9.89 28.09
C LEU A 229 9.72 11.05 27.70
N ASN A 230 10.98 10.95 28.06
CA ASN A 230 12.04 11.88 27.68
C ASN A 230 13.04 11.15 26.80
N ILE A 231 13.30 11.70 25.62
CA ILE A 231 14.18 11.12 24.61
C ILE A 231 15.34 12.08 24.42
N GLN A 232 16.53 11.61 24.77
CA GLN A 232 17.75 12.38 24.67
C GLN A 232 18.47 11.96 23.39
N ASN A 233 18.22 12.72 22.32
CA ASN A 233 18.93 12.54 21.05
C ASN A 233 20.37 13.02 21.23
N SER A 234 21.33 12.22 20.77
CA SER A 234 22.72 12.65 20.67
C SER A 234 22.88 13.64 19.52
N THR A 235 23.87 14.52 19.64
CA THR A 235 24.35 15.34 18.51
C THR A 235 25.30 14.58 17.61
N GLU A 236 25.75 13.39 18.02
CA GLU A 236 26.65 12.55 17.24
C GLU A 236 25.89 11.67 16.24
N PHE A 237 26.55 11.45 15.10
CA PHE A 237 26.03 10.55 14.08
C PHE A 237 26.11 9.09 14.54
N ASN A 238 25.02 8.34 14.34
CA ASN A 238 24.94 6.90 14.63
C ASN A 238 25.05 6.51 16.13
N GLU A 239 24.77 7.45 17.04
CA GLU A 239 24.63 7.14 18.47
C GLU A 239 23.15 6.95 18.83
N THR A 240 22.83 5.82 19.47
CA THR A 240 21.48 5.50 19.92
C THR A 240 20.98 6.50 20.97
N PRO A 241 19.82 7.15 20.75
CA PRO A 241 19.17 8.03 21.71
C PRO A 241 18.86 7.34 23.03
N LYS A 242 19.09 8.04 24.14
CA LYS A 242 18.76 7.52 25.47
C LYS A 242 17.30 7.78 25.79
N ILE A 243 16.58 6.71 26.13
CA ILE A 243 15.17 6.76 26.51
C ILE A 243 15.04 6.78 28.02
N LYS A 244 14.30 7.75 28.56
CA LYS A 244 13.95 7.82 29.98
C LYS A 244 12.45 7.92 30.16
N LEU A 245 11.86 7.03 30.94
CA LEU A 245 10.47 7.12 31.35
C LEU A 245 10.44 7.57 32.81
N ARG A 246 9.98 8.80 33.05
CA ARG A 246 9.95 9.42 34.39
C ARG A 246 11.31 9.45 35.11
N GLY A 247 12.40 9.61 34.34
CA GLY A 247 13.77 9.74 34.88
C GLY A 247 14.58 8.45 34.90
N GLU A 248 13.94 7.30 34.73
CA GLU A 248 14.58 5.97 34.74
C GLU A 248 14.59 5.33 33.35
N THR A 249 15.49 4.37 33.12
CA THR A 249 15.55 3.59 31.87
C THR A 249 14.44 2.53 31.85
N PRO A 250 13.48 2.58 30.91
CA PRO A 250 12.41 1.58 30.84
C PRO A 250 12.89 0.26 30.24
N LEU A 251 12.19 -0.83 30.56
CA LEU A 251 12.40 -2.13 29.91
C LEU A 251 11.81 -2.14 28.50
N ILE A 252 12.55 -2.63 27.51
CA ILE A 252 12.04 -2.81 26.14
C ILE A 252 11.49 -4.23 26.01
N ILE A 253 10.28 -4.33 25.45
CA ILE A 253 9.61 -5.60 25.17
C ILE A 253 9.24 -5.62 23.69
N VAL A 254 9.55 -6.71 23.00
CA VAL A 254 9.12 -6.93 21.61
C VAL A 254 8.26 -8.17 21.57
N ASP A 255 7.03 -8.04 21.07
CA ASP A 255 6.05 -9.13 20.96
C ASP A 255 5.84 -9.93 22.26
N GLY A 256 5.89 -9.24 23.41
CA GLY A 256 5.71 -9.80 24.75
C GLY A 256 7.00 -10.34 25.40
N VAL A 257 8.10 -10.42 24.66
CA VAL A 257 9.40 -10.89 25.17
C VAL A 257 10.24 -9.70 25.65
N PRO A 258 10.72 -9.69 26.91
CA PRO A 258 11.55 -8.60 27.42
C PRO A 258 13.00 -8.75 26.96
N TYR A 259 13.56 -7.66 26.42
CA TYR A 259 14.94 -7.58 25.97
C TYR A 259 15.72 -6.60 26.85
N GLY A 260 16.92 -7.01 27.27
CA GLY A 260 17.83 -6.17 28.07
C GLY A 260 18.87 -5.42 27.24
N ASN A 261 19.14 -5.91 26.02
CA ASN A 261 20.25 -5.43 25.17
C ASN A 261 19.79 -5.00 23.78
N ILE A 262 18.49 -5.00 23.51
CA ILE A 262 17.96 -4.46 22.25
C ILE A 262 17.66 -2.98 22.46
N THR A 263 17.94 -2.16 21.47
CA THR A 263 17.57 -0.75 21.45
C THR A 263 16.51 -0.50 20.39
N LEU A 264 15.69 0.55 20.56
CA LEU A 264 14.52 0.79 19.69
C LEU A 264 14.92 1.11 18.23
N ASP A 265 16.14 1.59 18.02
CA ASP A 265 16.75 1.88 16.72
C ASP A 265 17.06 0.62 15.90
N GLU A 266 17.19 -0.55 16.55
CA GLU A 266 17.40 -1.83 15.86
C GLU A 266 16.12 -2.37 15.22
N ILE A 267 14.96 -1.76 15.50
CA ILE A 267 13.66 -2.18 14.99
C ILE A 267 13.23 -1.20 13.90
N ALA A 268 13.04 -1.72 12.69
CA ALA A 268 12.56 -0.92 11.58
C ALA A 268 11.14 -0.41 11.86
N SER A 269 10.91 0.90 11.66
CA SER A 269 9.57 1.50 11.84
C SER A 269 8.49 0.83 11.01
N ASP A 270 8.85 0.29 9.84
CA ASP A 270 7.92 -0.36 8.92
C ASP A 270 7.36 -1.68 9.51
N ASP A 271 8.11 -2.32 10.40
CA ASP A 271 7.74 -3.59 11.03
C ASP A 271 6.91 -3.38 12.30
N ILE A 272 6.71 -2.13 12.75
CA ILE A 272 6.00 -1.82 13.99
C ILE A 272 4.50 -1.64 13.73
N GLU A 273 3.66 -2.46 14.36
CA GLU A 273 2.19 -2.29 14.40
C GLU A 273 1.81 -1.21 15.42
N SER A 274 2.33 -1.33 16.65
CA SER A 274 2.08 -0.36 17.72
C SER A 274 3.14 -0.37 18.80
N ILE A 275 3.30 0.78 19.47
CA ILE A 275 4.15 0.97 20.63
C ILE A 275 3.28 1.34 21.83
N ASP A 276 3.25 0.47 22.84
CA ASP A 276 2.48 0.63 24.06
C ASP A 276 3.43 0.95 25.23
N VAL A 277 3.24 2.11 25.87
CA VAL A 277 4.06 2.51 27.02
C VAL A 277 3.34 2.23 28.33
N LEU A 278 3.93 1.33 29.11
CA LEU A 278 3.48 0.87 30.42
C LEU A 278 4.21 1.66 31.53
N LYS A 279 3.45 2.39 32.35
CA LYS A 279 4.02 3.25 33.39
C LYS A 279 4.27 2.46 34.68
N GLY A 280 5.53 2.37 35.10
CA GLY A 280 5.99 1.86 36.41
C GLY A 280 5.21 0.68 36.97
N ALA A 281 4.23 0.96 37.84
CA ALA A 281 3.39 -0.03 38.50
C ALA A 281 2.75 -1.07 37.56
N THR A 282 2.39 -0.70 36.33
CA THR A 282 1.75 -1.60 35.37
C THR A 282 2.76 -2.56 34.73
N ALA A 283 3.98 -2.08 34.51
CA ALA A 283 5.07 -2.89 33.98
C ALA A 283 5.62 -3.84 35.06
N SER A 284 5.74 -3.38 36.31
CA SER A 284 6.18 -4.22 37.43
C SER A 284 5.22 -5.37 37.72
N ALA A 285 3.91 -5.15 37.54
CA ALA A 285 2.91 -6.20 37.71
C ALA A 285 3.06 -7.34 36.68
N LEU A 286 3.57 -7.03 35.49
CA LEU A 286 3.69 -7.98 34.38
C LEU A 286 5.10 -8.59 34.27
N TYR A 287 6.15 -7.80 34.55
CA TYR A 287 7.55 -8.16 34.34
C TYR A 287 8.39 -8.15 35.63
N GLY A 288 7.75 -8.00 36.80
CA GLY A 288 8.40 -8.03 38.11
C GLY A 288 9.44 -6.92 38.27
N ALA A 289 10.56 -7.24 38.94
CA ALA A 289 11.63 -6.28 39.23
C ALA A 289 12.21 -5.59 37.97
N ARG A 290 12.13 -6.24 36.81
CA ARG A 290 12.62 -5.68 35.53
C ARG A 290 11.73 -4.55 35.01
N GLY A 291 10.45 -4.53 35.39
CA GLY A 291 9.49 -3.50 35.01
C GLY A 291 9.36 -2.37 36.03
N THR A 292 10.24 -2.26 37.03
CA THR A 292 10.15 -1.23 38.09
C THR A 292 10.17 0.19 37.51
N SER A 293 11.00 0.41 36.50
CA SER A 293 11.17 1.69 35.81
C SER A 293 10.11 1.94 34.71
N GLY A 294 9.14 1.03 34.54
CA GLY A 294 8.22 1.02 33.42
C GLY A 294 8.72 0.21 32.23
N ALA A 295 7.89 0.12 31.19
CA ALA A 295 8.17 -0.68 30.01
C ALA A 295 7.66 -0.02 28.73
N ILE A 296 8.38 -0.22 27.63
CA ILE A 296 7.96 0.11 26.28
C ILE A 296 7.78 -1.20 25.54
N MET A 297 6.55 -1.48 25.15
CA MET A 297 6.20 -2.71 24.45
C MET A 297 5.92 -2.42 22.99
N ILE A 298 6.61 -3.14 22.12
CA ILE A 298 6.52 -3.02 20.68
C ILE A 298 5.82 -4.26 20.17
N THR A 299 4.75 -4.06 19.41
CA THR A 299 4.08 -5.13 18.67
C THR A 299 4.52 -5.02 17.21
N THR A 300 5.03 -6.11 16.65
CA THR A 300 5.40 -6.14 15.23
C THR A 300 4.19 -6.46 14.36
N LYS A 301 4.19 -5.94 13.12
CA LYS A 301 3.18 -6.26 12.12
C LYS A 301 3.27 -7.74 11.79
N LYS A 302 2.21 -8.47 12.10
CA LYS A 302 2.05 -9.86 11.68
C LYS A 302 1.34 -9.88 10.33
N GLY A 303 1.69 -10.83 9.47
CA GLY A 303 1.00 -11.04 8.19
C GLY A 303 -0.50 -11.09 8.44
N ALA A 304 -1.25 -10.19 7.80
CA ALA A 304 -2.68 -10.10 7.97
C ALA A 304 -3.30 -11.47 7.64
N ASN A 305 -4.32 -11.87 8.40
CA ASN A 305 -5.18 -13.02 8.09
C ASN A 305 -6.00 -12.83 6.79
N GLU A 306 -5.53 -12.01 5.86
CA GLU A 306 -6.11 -11.84 4.53
C GLU A 306 -5.46 -12.85 3.59
N GLU A 307 -6.26 -13.78 3.07
CA GLU A 307 -5.81 -14.73 2.06
C GLU A 307 -5.36 -13.99 0.80
N GLY A 308 -4.06 -13.93 0.54
CA GLY A 308 -3.51 -13.31 -0.66
C GLY A 308 -2.04 -12.88 -0.52
N LEU A 309 -1.41 -12.58 -1.66
CA LEU A 309 -0.07 -12.02 -1.70
C LEU A 309 -0.15 -10.49 -1.46
N ASN A 310 0.26 -10.03 -0.28
CA ASN A 310 0.41 -8.60 0.00
C ASN A 310 1.86 -8.17 -0.29
N ILE A 311 2.05 -7.33 -1.31
CA ILE A 311 3.35 -6.74 -1.64
C ILE A 311 3.29 -5.25 -1.28
N ASN A 312 4.04 -4.85 -0.25
CA ASN A 312 4.23 -3.45 0.11
C ASN A 312 5.64 -3.02 -0.32
N ILE A 313 5.73 -2.05 -1.24
CA ILE A 313 6.98 -1.45 -1.69
C ILE A 313 7.04 -0.03 -1.14
N ASN A 314 7.98 0.22 -0.24
CA ASN A 314 8.28 1.55 0.28
C ASN A 314 9.66 1.99 -0.22
N SER A 315 9.75 3.18 -0.81
CA SER A 315 11.01 3.78 -1.27
C SER A 315 11.15 5.19 -0.70
N ASN A 316 12.25 5.44 0.01
CA ASN A 316 12.59 6.76 0.53
C ASN A 316 13.91 7.22 -0.10
N THR A 317 13.95 8.46 -0.60
CA THR A 317 15.17 9.07 -1.16
C THR A 317 15.44 10.35 -0.41
N MET A 318 16.56 10.39 0.32
CA MET A 318 17.02 11.59 1.01
C MET A 318 18.08 12.28 0.17
N PHE A 319 17.84 13.55 -0.17
CA PHE A 319 18.82 14.38 -0.87
C PHE A 319 19.54 15.25 0.16
N PHE A 320 20.82 14.98 0.37
CA PHE A 320 21.69 15.84 1.14
C PHE A 320 22.38 16.83 0.20
N SER A 321 22.00 18.12 0.31
CA SER A 321 22.55 19.19 -0.55
C SER A 321 24.00 19.57 -0.22
N GLY A 322 24.70 18.78 0.60
CA GLY A 322 26.01 19.14 1.12
C GLY A 322 25.92 20.14 2.28
N TYR A 323 27.05 20.39 2.91
CA TYR A 323 27.19 21.47 3.89
C TYR A 323 27.39 22.80 3.15
N LEU A 324 26.69 23.87 3.56
CA LEU A 324 26.90 25.22 3.02
C LEU A 324 28.35 25.72 3.23
N ALA A 325 29.00 25.22 4.29
CA ALA A 325 30.42 25.35 4.54
C ALA A 325 30.87 24.13 5.36
N PHE A 326 32.05 23.59 5.06
CA PHE A 326 32.66 22.63 5.97
C PHE A 326 33.18 23.42 7.19
N PRO A 327 32.74 23.07 8.42
CA PRO A 327 33.37 23.65 9.60
C PRO A 327 34.86 23.28 9.57
N GLU A 328 35.74 24.27 9.71
CA GLU A 328 37.17 24.00 9.87
C GLU A 328 37.38 23.18 11.15
N THR A 329 37.91 21.98 11.00
CA THR A 329 38.23 21.14 12.15
C THR A 329 39.49 21.66 12.83
N GLN A 330 39.49 21.63 14.16
CA GLN A 330 40.68 21.97 14.92
C GLN A 330 41.66 20.78 14.83
N HIS A 331 42.90 21.02 14.41
CA HIS A 331 43.94 19.98 14.33
C HIS A 331 44.98 20.07 15.46
N SER A 332 44.94 21.14 16.24
CA SER A 332 45.90 21.42 17.31
C SER A 332 45.14 21.77 18.59
N TYR A 333 45.39 21.02 19.66
CA TYR A 333 44.64 21.14 20.91
C TYR A 333 45.59 21.36 22.08
N SER A 334 45.27 22.35 22.91
CA SER A 334 45.90 22.52 24.21
C SER A 334 45.34 21.51 25.22
N ARG A 335 45.97 21.42 26.39
CA ARG A 335 45.47 20.59 27.49
C ARG A 335 44.14 21.17 27.98
N GLY A 336 43.13 20.34 28.15
CA GLY A 336 41.80 20.75 28.58
C GLY A 336 40.66 19.94 27.95
N PHE A 337 39.44 20.44 28.13
CA PHE A 337 38.22 19.78 27.70
C PHE A 337 37.19 20.82 27.21
N GLY A 338 36.41 20.46 26.18
CA GLY A 338 35.34 21.31 25.66
C GLY A 338 35.84 22.62 25.03
N GLY A 339 37.04 22.61 24.44
CA GLY A 339 37.61 23.79 23.80
C GLY A 339 38.00 24.89 24.79
N LYS A 340 38.35 24.53 26.03
CA LYS A 340 38.93 25.44 27.03
C LYS A 340 40.14 24.79 27.69
N TYR A 341 41.19 25.58 27.92
CA TYR A 341 42.37 25.12 28.65
C TYR A 341 42.00 24.68 30.08
N ASN A 342 42.43 23.47 30.47
CA ASN A 342 42.31 22.93 31.82
C ASN A 342 43.43 21.89 32.06
N ASN A 343 43.63 21.48 33.32
CA ASN A 343 44.68 20.53 33.71
C ASN A 343 44.42 19.08 33.28
N ASP A 344 43.20 18.74 32.87
CA ASP A 344 42.82 17.38 32.47
C ASP A 344 42.37 17.33 31.00
N TYR A 345 42.75 16.24 30.31
CA TYR A 345 42.48 15.92 28.89
C TYR A 345 43.28 16.71 27.84
N VAL A 346 43.21 16.25 26.59
CA VAL A 346 43.96 16.79 25.42
C VAL A 346 43.05 17.49 24.40
N TRP A 347 41.84 17.87 24.79
CA TRP A 347 40.79 18.44 23.93
C TRP A 347 40.44 19.88 24.35
N GLY A 348 41.46 20.67 24.67
CA GLY A 348 41.34 22.07 25.10
C GLY A 348 41.22 23.07 23.96
N ASP A 349 41.49 24.35 24.26
CA ASP A 349 41.54 25.45 23.26
C ASP A 349 42.49 25.11 22.09
N LYS A 350 42.29 25.73 20.92
CA LYS A 350 43.23 25.65 19.79
C LYS A 350 44.63 26.10 20.22
N LEU A 351 45.67 25.37 19.83
CA LEU A 351 47.05 25.80 20.09
C LEU A 351 47.39 27.09 19.31
N ASP A 352 48.34 27.86 19.83
CA ASP A 352 48.90 29.06 19.21
C ASP A 352 47.92 30.23 19.00
N ILE A 353 46.82 30.27 19.75
CA ILE A 353 45.86 31.39 19.75
C ILE A 353 46.28 32.61 20.60
N GLY A 354 47.54 32.65 21.04
CA GLY A 354 48.08 33.76 21.86
C GLY A 354 47.68 33.74 23.34
N ARG A 355 47.06 32.67 23.83
CA ARG A 355 46.82 32.46 25.27
C ARG A 355 48.06 31.85 25.93
N THR A 356 48.53 32.47 27.00
CA THR A 356 49.60 31.93 27.84
C THR A 356 48.98 31.20 29.03
N ALA A 357 49.41 29.96 29.27
CA ALA A 357 49.07 29.21 30.48
C ALA A 357 50.35 28.78 31.18
N ILE A 358 50.31 28.67 32.51
CA ILE A 358 51.43 28.15 33.29
C ILE A 358 51.51 26.66 33.04
N LEU A 359 52.54 26.22 32.32
CA LEU A 359 52.87 24.81 32.19
C LEU A 359 53.56 24.39 33.49
N TRP A 360 52.98 23.42 34.20
CA TRP A 360 53.66 22.80 35.33
C TRP A 360 54.74 21.87 34.77
N ASP A 361 55.97 22.36 34.76
CA ASP A 361 57.16 21.57 34.47
C ASP A 361 57.56 20.84 35.77
N PRO A 362 57.50 19.50 35.85
CA PRO A 362 58.15 18.80 36.94
C PRO A 362 59.64 19.07 36.80
N PHE A 363 60.21 19.86 37.72
CA PHE A 363 61.67 20.01 37.83
C PHE A 363 62.32 18.62 37.70
N ASN A 364 62.99 18.37 36.58
CA ASN A 364 63.89 17.24 36.44
C ASN A 364 65.02 17.51 37.44
N TYR A 365 64.97 16.84 38.59
CA TYR A 365 66.15 16.66 39.42
C TYR A 365 67.14 15.81 38.60
N GLU A 366 68.19 16.46 38.06
CA GLU A 366 69.44 15.77 37.73
C GLU A 366 70.10 15.20 39.00
#